data_AF-A0A5J4L5M5-F1
#
_entry.id   AF-A0A5J4L5M5-F1
#
_cell.length_a   1.000
_cell.length_b   1.000
_cell.length_c   1.000
_cell.angle_alpha   90.00
_cell.angle_beta   90.00
_cell.angle_gamma   90.00
#
_symmetry.space_group_name_H-M   'P 1'
#
loop_
_entity.id
_entity.type
_entity.pdbx_description
1 polymer ?
#
loop_
_entity_poly.entity_id
_entity_poly.type
_entity_poly.pdbx_seq_one_letter_code
_entity_poly.pdbx_strand_id
1 'polypeptide(L)'
;MDAKTNEPVTVLGNGIKIGNRDKKIPIFIPDSFRSGHLLWIATTRQGKTRVIENICEQDILKGYSIAFIDPKCDTAAFSKIVQVAKKADREKELIFINPFYPQCSAPFNVLRYFFIPEELAGIVTSGVEAGKDPFFQKIAYEISIVVCIALVTLAEYEGKKSGI
;
A
#
# COMPACT_ATOMS: atom_id res chain seq x y z
N MET A 1 -20.60 6.67 17.90
CA MET A 1 -20.30 7.94 18.61
C MET A 1 -20.08 7.60 20.06
N ASP A 2 -18.84 7.67 20.53
CA ASP A 2 -18.56 7.75 21.96
C ASP A 2 -18.75 9.23 22.35
N ALA A 3 -19.58 9.49 23.35
CA ALA A 3 -20.19 10.82 23.56
C ALA A 3 -19.25 11.91 24.08
N LYS A 4 -17.93 11.68 24.09
CA LYS A 4 -16.94 12.60 24.70
C LYS A 4 -15.93 13.19 23.73
N THR A 5 -15.81 12.70 22.50
CA THR A 5 -14.94 13.26 21.48
C THR A 5 -15.66 13.19 20.14
N ASN A 6 -15.73 14.30 19.41
CA ASN A 6 -16.30 14.37 18.05
C ASN A 6 -15.36 13.71 17.02
N GLU A 7 -14.61 12.69 17.45
CA GLU A 7 -13.53 12.05 16.71
C GLU A 7 -14.10 11.02 15.72
N PRO A 8 -13.66 11.02 14.45
CA PRO A 8 -13.94 9.94 13.53
C PRO A 8 -13.47 8.59 14.07
N VAL A 9 -14.28 7.56 13.89
CA VAL A 9 -13.94 6.18 14.30
C VAL A 9 -14.04 5.23 13.12
N THR A 10 -13.21 4.21 13.10
CA THR A 10 -13.27 3.10 12.16
C THR A 10 -13.98 1.92 12.84
N VAL A 11 -15.20 1.62 12.40
CA VAL A 11 -16.04 0.53 12.94
C VAL A 11 -15.56 -0.80 12.36
N LEU A 12 -15.21 -1.75 13.22
CA LEU A 12 -14.76 -3.09 12.82
C LEU A 12 -15.90 -4.12 12.82
N GLY A 13 -16.93 -3.88 13.63
CA GLY A 13 -18.11 -4.76 13.70
C GLY A 13 -18.65 -4.86 15.12
N ASN A 14 -19.26 -6.00 15.44
CA ASN A 14 -19.78 -6.29 16.77
C ASN A 14 -19.11 -7.52 17.37
N GLY A 15 -18.56 -7.37 18.57
CA GLY A 15 -18.10 -8.45 19.42
C GLY A 15 -19.19 -8.97 20.34
N ILE A 16 -18.85 -10.02 21.08
CA ILE A 16 -19.69 -10.63 22.11
C ILE A 16 -18.83 -10.79 23.36
N LYS A 17 -19.41 -10.56 24.54
CA LYS A 17 -18.69 -10.76 25.81
C LYS A 17 -18.41 -12.24 26.03
N ILE A 18 -17.16 -12.60 26.32
CA ILE A 18 -16.82 -13.97 26.71
C ILE A 18 -17.58 -14.31 28.00
N GLY A 19 -18.36 -15.39 27.99
CA GLY A 19 -19.19 -15.82 29.12
C GLY A 19 -20.63 -15.28 29.14
N ASN A 20 -20.99 -14.31 28.29
CA ASN A 20 -22.38 -13.89 28.10
C ASN A 20 -22.62 -13.52 26.63
N ARG A 21 -23.34 -14.41 25.93
CA ARG A 21 -23.54 -14.30 24.48
C ARG A 21 -24.74 -13.43 24.06
N ASP A 22 -25.52 -12.96 25.01
CA ASP A 22 -26.79 -12.29 24.72
C ASP A 22 -26.59 -10.82 24.31
N LYS A 23 -25.43 -10.23 24.65
CA LYS A 23 -25.14 -8.82 24.36
C LYS A 23 -24.03 -8.67 23.31
N LYS A 24 -24.39 -8.01 22.21
CA LYS A 24 -23.45 -7.51 21.20
C LYS A 24 -22.80 -6.21 21.68
N ILE A 25 -21.50 -6.07 21.46
CA ILE A 25 -20.71 -4.90 21.84
C ILE A 25 -20.05 -4.35 20.57
N PRO A 26 -20.24 -3.07 20.22
CA PRO A 26 -19.58 -2.49 19.05
C PRO A 26 -18.06 -2.49 19.25
N ILE A 27 -17.32 -2.89 18.21
CA ILE A 27 -15.86 -2.83 18.14
C ILE A 27 -15.51 -1.76 17.11
N PHE A 28 -14.72 -0.78 17.53
CA PHE A 28 -14.24 0.31 16.69
C PHE A 28 -12.87 0.78 17.15
N ILE A 29 -12.14 1.43 16.27
CA ILE A 29 -10.84 2.05 16.54
C ILE A 29 -11.00 3.56 16.31
N PRO A 30 -10.73 4.42 17.31
CA PRO A 30 -10.61 5.86 17.09
C PRO A 30 -9.53 6.16 16.05
N ASP A 31 -9.80 7.05 15.11
CA ASP A 31 -8.87 7.28 14.00
C ASP A 31 -7.50 7.82 14.48
N SER A 32 -7.44 8.54 15.61
CA SER A 32 -6.18 8.97 16.22
C SER A 32 -5.25 7.80 16.57
N PHE A 33 -5.81 6.64 16.93
CA PHE A 33 -5.04 5.44 17.28
C PHE A 33 -4.54 4.68 16.06
N ARG A 34 -5.05 4.96 14.85
CA ARG A 34 -4.63 4.29 13.62
C ARG A 34 -3.22 4.68 13.16
N SER A 35 -2.70 5.80 13.68
CA SER A 35 -1.29 6.18 13.52
C SER A 35 -0.30 5.15 14.09
N GLY A 36 -0.74 4.33 15.07
CA GLY A 36 0.07 3.26 15.66
C GLY A 36 0.13 1.96 14.84
N HIS A 37 -0.44 1.94 13.62
CA HIS A 37 -0.59 0.77 12.75
C HIS A 37 -1.48 -0.34 13.33
N LEU A 38 -1.93 -1.25 12.46
CA LEU A 38 -2.78 -2.38 12.83
C LEU A 38 -2.24 -3.66 12.21
N LEU A 39 -2.10 -4.70 13.04
CA LEU A 39 -1.82 -6.06 12.59
C LEU A 39 -3.08 -6.91 12.68
N TRP A 40 -3.51 -7.47 11.55
CA TRP A 40 -4.64 -8.40 11.50
C TRP A 40 -4.18 -9.82 11.18
N ILE A 41 -4.31 -10.73 12.14
CA ILE A 41 -3.92 -12.14 12.00
C ILE A 41 -5.19 -12.97 11.76
N ALA A 42 -5.28 -13.61 10.58
CA ALA A 42 -6.39 -14.48 10.21
C ALA A 42 -5.95 -15.46 9.12
N THR A 43 -6.54 -16.65 9.08
CA THR A 43 -6.34 -17.61 7.98
C THR A 43 -7.31 -17.37 6.83
N THR A 44 -7.10 -18.06 5.71
CA THR A 44 -7.98 -18.00 4.54
C THR A 44 -9.43 -18.33 4.92
N ARG A 45 -10.40 -17.59 4.36
CA ARG A 45 -11.84 -17.66 4.64
C ARG A 45 -12.30 -17.21 6.03
N GLN A 46 -11.42 -16.67 6.87
CA GLN A 46 -11.81 -16.06 8.17
C GLN A 46 -12.15 -14.56 8.08
N GLY A 47 -12.47 -14.05 6.89
CA GLY A 47 -12.98 -12.69 6.74
C GLY A 47 -11.94 -11.56 6.69
N LYS A 48 -10.63 -11.86 6.56
CA LYS A 48 -9.57 -10.83 6.40
C LYS A 48 -9.92 -9.81 5.31
N THR A 49 -10.33 -10.28 4.12
CA THR A 49 -10.71 -9.41 3.00
C THR A 49 -11.91 -8.53 3.34
N ARG A 50 -12.93 -9.06 4.02
CA ARG A 50 -14.12 -8.29 4.42
C ARG A 50 -13.81 -7.17 5.41
N VAL A 51 -12.93 -7.43 6.37
CA VAL A 51 -12.50 -6.41 7.34
C VAL A 51 -11.75 -5.29 6.63
N ILE A 52 -10.82 -5.66 5.74
CA ILE A 52 -10.04 -4.70 4.94
C ILE A 52 -10.97 -3.86 4.04
N GLU A 53 -11.89 -4.49 3.31
CA GLU A 53 -12.88 -3.80 2.47
C GLU A 53 -13.70 -2.78 3.28
N ASN A 54 -14.14 -3.17 4.49
CA ASN A 54 -14.92 -2.31 5.37
C ASN A 54 -14.10 -1.12 5.91
N ILE A 55 -12.81 -1.31 6.18
CA ILE A 55 -11.90 -0.23 6.59
C ILE A 55 -11.68 0.72 5.40
N CYS A 56 -11.34 0.19 4.23
CA CYS A 56 -11.15 0.97 3.01
C CYS A 56 -12.40 1.76 2.63
N GLU A 57 -13.59 1.17 2.74
CA GLU A 57 -14.85 1.86 2.47
C GLU A 57 -15.04 3.06 3.40
N GLN A 58 -14.84 2.87 4.71
CA GLN A 58 -14.95 3.96 5.67
C GLN A 58 -13.92 5.06 5.43
N ASP A 59 -12.68 4.69 5.08
CA ASP A 59 -11.61 5.66 4.82
C ASP A 59 -11.91 6.51 3.58
N ILE A 60 -12.32 5.89 2.47
CA ILE A 60 -12.68 6.61 1.25
C ILE A 60 -13.86 7.56 1.52
N LEU A 61 -14.88 7.10 2.24
CA LEU A 61 -16.07 7.89 2.57
C LEU A 61 -15.78 9.05 3.55
N LYS A 62 -14.74 8.94 4.39
CA LYS A 62 -14.23 10.03 5.23
C LYS A 62 -13.38 11.03 4.46
N GLY A 63 -13.08 10.78 3.18
CA GLY A 63 -12.19 11.60 2.36
C GLY A 63 -10.72 11.26 2.51
N TYR A 64 -10.37 10.15 3.18
CA TYR A 64 -8.99 9.71 3.29
C TYR A 64 -8.51 9.03 2.01
N SER A 65 -7.20 9.12 1.75
CA SER A 65 -6.55 8.37 0.68
C SER A 65 -6.10 7.01 1.19
N ILE A 66 -6.22 5.98 0.36
CA ILE A 66 -5.79 4.62 0.69
C ILE A 66 -4.79 4.12 -0.35
N ALA A 67 -3.83 3.30 0.10
CA ALA A 67 -3.00 2.48 -0.78
C ALA A 67 -3.34 1.02 -0.49
N PHE A 68 -3.83 0.31 -1.52
CA PHE A 68 -4.25 -1.09 -1.39
C PHE A 68 -3.34 -1.99 -2.22
N ILE A 69 -2.58 -2.87 -1.55
CA ILE A 69 -1.67 -3.82 -2.17
C ILE A 69 -2.21 -5.22 -1.94
N ASP A 70 -2.60 -5.89 -3.01
CA ASP A 70 -3.08 -7.27 -2.95
C ASP A 70 -2.24 -8.20 -3.83
N PRO A 71 -1.37 -9.04 -3.23
CA PRO A 71 -0.57 -9.98 -3.99
C PRO A 71 -1.41 -11.09 -4.64
N LYS A 72 -2.65 -11.31 -4.18
CA LYS A 72 -3.52 -12.37 -4.71
C LYS A 72 -4.34 -11.91 -5.92
N CYS A 73 -4.34 -10.62 -6.24
CA CYS A 73 -5.16 -10.03 -7.29
C CYS A 73 -6.66 -10.41 -7.19
N ASP A 74 -7.22 -10.36 -5.98
CA ASP A 74 -8.63 -10.60 -5.72
C ASP A 74 -9.50 -9.46 -6.32
N THR A 75 -10.35 -9.84 -7.27
CA THR A 75 -11.27 -8.92 -7.95
C THR A 75 -12.31 -8.31 -7.01
N ALA A 76 -12.64 -8.96 -5.89
CA ALA A 76 -13.69 -8.50 -4.98
C ALA A 76 -13.30 -7.19 -4.27
N ALA A 77 -12.10 -7.15 -3.68
CA ALA A 77 -11.61 -5.98 -2.96
C ALA A 77 -11.43 -4.78 -3.91
N PHE A 78 -10.86 -5.01 -5.09
CA PHE A 78 -10.73 -3.98 -6.13
C PHE A 78 -12.10 -3.43 -6.56
N SER A 79 -13.05 -4.30 -6.89
CA SER A 79 -14.39 -3.89 -7.31
C SER A 79 -15.08 -3.05 -6.24
N LYS A 80 -14.93 -3.42 -4.96
CA LYS A 80 -15.46 -2.66 -3.83
C LYS A 80 -14.82 -1.28 -3.72
N ILE A 81 -13.49 -1.17 -3.87
CA ILE A 81 -12.78 0.12 -3.84
C ILE A 81 -13.27 1.03 -4.98
N VAL A 82 -13.35 0.51 -6.22
CA VAL A 82 -13.86 1.27 -7.37
C VAL A 82 -15.29 1.75 -7.13
N GLN A 83 -16.15 0.87 -6.62
CA GLN A 83 -17.54 1.20 -6.31
C GLN A 83 -17.64 2.31 -5.26
N VAL A 84 -16.84 2.23 -4.19
CA VAL A 84 -16.88 3.24 -3.12
C VAL A 84 -16.28 4.57 -3.58
N ALA A 85 -15.20 4.55 -4.36
CA ALA A 85 -14.62 5.75 -4.95
C ALA A 85 -15.65 6.49 -5.81
N LYS A 86 -16.39 5.78 -6.67
CA LYS A 86 -17.48 6.36 -7.47
C LYS A 86 -18.62 6.88 -6.60
N LYS A 87 -18.98 6.18 -5.53
CA LYS A 87 -20.01 6.64 -4.58
C LYS A 87 -19.59 7.92 -3.85
N ALA A 88 -18.30 8.12 -3.66
CA ALA A 88 -17.71 9.30 -3.04
C ALA A 88 -17.39 10.42 -4.04
N ASP A 89 -17.71 10.27 -5.33
CA ASP A 89 -17.36 11.22 -6.41
C ASP A 89 -15.84 11.42 -6.58
N ARG A 90 -15.06 10.37 -6.29
CA ARG A 90 -13.58 10.33 -6.30
C ARG A 90 -13.03 9.32 -7.30
N GLU A 91 -13.83 8.84 -8.25
CA GLU A 91 -13.36 7.85 -9.24
C GLU A 91 -12.20 8.37 -10.11
N LYS A 92 -12.11 9.70 -10.31
CA LYS A 92 -11.02 10.33 -11.06
C LYS A 92 -9.69 10.33 -10.32
N GLU A 93 -9.70 10.07 -9.02
CA GLU A 93 -8.50 9.94 -8.19
C GLU A 93 -7.96 8.51 -8.15
N LEU A 94 -8.68 7.54 -8.73
CA LEU A 94 -8.31 6.13 -8.66
C LEU A 94 -7.10 5.84 -9.55
N ILE A 95 -6.01 5.40 -8.92
CA ILE A 95 -4.81 4.90 -9.61
C ILE A 95 -4.79 3.38 -9.48
N PHE A 96 -4.82 2.70 -10.62
CA PHE A 96 -4.73 1.24 -10.68
C PHE A 96 -3.40 0.83 -11.31
N ILE A 97 -2.65 -0.04 -10.65
CA ILE A 97 -1.39 -0.59 -11.19
C ILE A 97 -1.50 -2.11 -11.19
N ASN A 98 -1.47 -2.72 -12.38
CA ASN A 98 -1.48 -4.16 -12.53
C ASN A 98 -0.70 -4.59 -13.78
N PRO A 99 0.41 -5.34 -13.63
CA PRO A 99 1.26 -5.72 -14.75
C PRO A 99 0.59 -6.68 -15.74
N PHE A 100 -0.46 -7.40 -15.33
CA PHE A 100 -1.22 -8.29 -16.21
C PHE A 100 -2.25 -7.56 -17.08
N TYR A 101 -2.57 -6.31 -16.77
CA TYR A 101 -3.55 -5.49 -17.50
C TYR A 101 -2.98 -4.11 -17.88
N PRO A 102 -1.91 -4.06 -18.70
CA PRO A 102 -1.24 -2.81 -19.05
C PRO A 102 -2.16 -1.77 -19.72
N GLN A 103 -3.20 -2.22 -20.43
CA GLN A 103 -4.16 -1.35 -21.12
C GLN A 103 -5.03 -0.50 -20.18
N CYS A 104 -5.18 -0.89 -18.92
CA CYS A 104 -5.93 -0.13 -17.91
C CYS A 104 -5.10 0.22 -16.67
N SER A 105 -3.82 -0.13 -16.66
CA SER A 105 -2.87 0.22 -15.61
C SER A 105 -2.32 1.62 -15.83
N ALA A 106 -2.15 2.38 -14.76
CA ALA A 106 -1.35 3.60 -14.77
C ALA A 106 0.11 3.26 -15.13
N PRO A 107 0.81 4.16 -15.85
CA PRO A 107 2.23 4.00 -16.11
C PRO A 107 2.99 4.07 -14.78
N PHE A 108 3.82 3.06 -14.53
CA PHE A 108 4.56 2.94 -13.28
C PHE A 108 6.02 2.65 -13.59
N ASN A 109 6.90 3.54 -13.13
CA ASN A 109 8.35 3.39 -13.24
C ASN A 109 8.98 3.72 -11.90
N VAL A 110 9.42 2.68 -11.19
CA VAL A 110 10.09 2.79 -9.88
C VAL A 110 11.44 3.50 -9.93
N LEU A 111 12.07 3.58 -11.11
CA LEU A 111 13.35 4.23 -11.32
C LEU A 111 13.21 5.71 -11.72
N ARG A 112 11.98 6.22 -11.87
CA ARG A 112 11.74 7.58 -12.37
C ARG A 112 12.08 8.66 -11.36
N TYR A 113 11.74 8.43 -10.10
CA TYR A 113 11.81 9.42 -9.04
C TYR A 113 12.74 8.88 -7.95
N PHE A 114 13.90 9.49 -7.81
CA PHE A 114 14.95 9.14 -6.84
C PHE A 114 15.62 10.43 -6.36
N PHE A 115 16.08 10.44 -5.11
CA PHE A 115 16.84 11.56 -4.53
C PHE A 115 18.35 11.37 -4.71
N ILE A 116 18.82 10.13 -4.61
CA ILE A 116 20.24 9.78 -4.76
C ILE A 116 20.38 8.51 -5.62
N PRO A 117 21.44 8.37 -6.44
CA PRO A 117 21.63 7.20 -7.31
C PRO A 117 21.68 5.85 -6.56
N GLU A 118 22.03 5.85 -5.28
CA GLU A 118 22.05 4.67 -4.42
C GLU A 118 20.65 4.08 -4.21
N GLU A 119 19.59 4.91 -4.23
CA GLU A 119 18.21 4.42 -4.18
C GLU A 119 17.90 3.58 -5.42
N LEU A 120 18.35 4.01 -6.60
CA LEU A 120 18.20 3.25 -7.84
C LEU A 120 18.92 1.91 -7.76
N ALA A 121 20.16 1.90 -7.28
CA ALA A 121 20.93 0.68 -7.08
C ALA A 121 20.23 -0.26 -6.09
N GLY A 122 19.67 0.27 -5.00
CA GLY A 122 18.87 -0.50 -4.04
C GLY A 122 17.64 -1.13 -4.67
N ILE A 123 16.89 -0.37 -5.49
CA ILE A 123 15.71 -0.89 -6.20
C ILE A 123 16.10 -1.98 -7.20
N VAL A 124 17.13 -1.75 -8.03
CA VAL A 124 17.58 -2.71 -9.04
C VAL A 124 18.07 -4.01 -8.39
N THR A 125 18.80 -3.90 -7.29
CA THR A 125 19.33 -5.07 -6.56
C THR A 125 18.32 -5.75 -5.66
N SER A 126 17.18 -5.11 -5.34
CA SER A 126 16.15 -5.69 -4.46
C SER A 126 15.55 -7.01 -5.00
N GLY A 127 15.60 -7.23 -6.31
CA GLY A 127 15.17 -8.47 -6.94
C GLY A 127 16.23 -9.59 -6.95
N VAL A 128 17.44 -9.32 -6.49
CA VAL A 128 18.53 -10.31 -6.44
C VAL A 128 18.40 -11.12 -5.16
N GLU A 129 18.04 -12.39 -5.29
CA GLU A 129 17.95 -13.31 -4.15
C GLU A 129 19.26 -13.32 -3.37
N ALA A 130 19.13 -13.33 -2.04
CA ALA A 130 20.25 -13.64 -1.16
C ALA A 130 20.59 -15.10 -1.35
N GLY A 131 21.55 -15.37 -2.25
CA GLY A 131 22.20 -16.67 -2.31
C GLY A 131 22.81 -17.02 -0.94
N LYS A 132 23.38 -18.23 -0.85
CA LYS A 132 24.04 -18.68 0.40
C LYS A 132 25.18 -17.78 0.86
N ASP A 133 25.75 -17.01 -0.06
CA ASP A 133 26.87 -16.12 0.18
C ASP A 133 26.46 -14.64 -0.04
N PRO A 134 26.37 -13.85 1.06
CA PRO A 134 26.11 -12.41 0.99
C PRO A 134 27.12 -11.62 0.16
N PHE A 135 28.30 -12.17 -0.11
CA PHE A 135 29.33 -11.53 -0.93
C PHE A 135 28.81 -11.11 -2.30
N PHE A 136 28.10 -12.00 -3.00
CA PHE A 136 27.62 -11.71 -4.36
C PHE A 136 26.53 -10.64 -4.39
N GLN A 137 25.70 -10.55 -3.36
CA GLN A 137 24.74 -9.45 -3.24
C GLN A 137 25.45 -8.11 -3.06
N LYS A 138 26.49 -8.08 -2.23
CA LYS A 138 27.28 -6.87 -2.01
C LYS A 138 27.96 -6.41 -3.30
N ILE A 139 28.57 -7.33 -4.04
CA ILE A 139 29.18 -7.04 -5.34
C ILE A 139 28.14 -6.55 -6.35
N ALA A 140 26.97 -7.18 -6.42
CA ALA A 140 25.88 -6.74 -7.30
C ALA A 140 25.44 -5.30 -6.96
N TYR A 141 25.32 -4.97 -5.68
CA TYR A 141 24.98 -3.63 -5.23
C TYR A 141 26.08 -2.61 -5.55
N GLU A 142 27.34 -2.91 -5.25
CA GLU A 142 28.48 -2.02 -5.55
C GLU A 142 28.60 -1.72 -7.05
N ILE A 143 28.47 -2.73 -7.91
CA ILE A 143 28.46 -2.55 -9.37
C ILE A 143 27.26 -1.71 -9.81
N SER A 144 26.07 -1.98 -9.24
CA SER A 144 24.85 -1.25 -9.59
C SER A 144 24.94 0.23 -9.24
N ILE A 145 25.57 0.59 -8.10
CA ILE A 145 25.83 1.99 -7.76
C ILE A 145 26.68 2.66 -8.84
N VAL A 146 27.81 2.05 -9.21
CA VAL A 146 28.73 2.64 -10.20
C VAL A 146 28.00 2.89 -11.52
N VAL A 147 27.19 1.94 -11.97
CA VAL A 147 26.37 2.09 -13.18
C VAL A 147 25.32 3.18 -13.03
N CYS A 148 24.59 3.23 -11.89
CA CYS A 148 23.57 4.25 -11.65
C CYS A 148 24.18 5.66 -11.63
N ILE A 149 25.30 5.85 -10.93
CA ILE A 149 26.03 7.13 -10.90
C ILE A 149 26.46 7.51 -12.32
N ALA A 150 27.08 6.59 -13.07
CA ALA A 150 27.53 6.88 -14.43
C ALA A 150 26.38 7.29 -15.35
N LEU A 151 25.24 6.61 -15.28
CA LEU A 151 24.05 6.95 -16.07
C LEU A 151 23.44 8.30 -15.68
N VAL A 152 23.41 8.62 -14.39
CA VAL A 152 22.92 9.92 -13.89
C VAL A 152 23.85 11.05 -14.33
N THR A 153 25.16 10.90 -14.15
CA THR A 153 26.16 11.87 -14.60
C THR A 153 26.12 12.08 -16.12
N LEU A 154 25.95 11.00 -16.89
CA LEU A 154 25.80 11.11 -18.35
C LEU A 154 24.53 11.88 -18.73
N ALA A 155 23.40 11.60 -18.07
CA ALA A 155 22.15 12.33 -18.30
C ALA A 155 22.30 13.83 -18.00
N GLU A 156 22.97 14.18 -16.90
CA GLU A 156 23.24 15.57 -16.51
C GLU A 156 24.15 16.27 -17.53
N TYR A 157 25.19 15.59 -18.01
CA TYR A 157 26.08 16.09 -19.06
C TYR A 157 25.33 16.36 -20.38
N GLU A 158 24.35 15.53 -20.72
CA GLU A 158 23.47 15.71 -21.88
C GLU A 158 22.37 16.75 -21.67
N GLY A 159 22.32 17.42 -20.51
CA GLY A 159 21.30 18.42 -20.18
C GLY A 159 19.91 17.83 -19.90
N LYS A 160 19.81 16.52 -19.64
CA LYS A 160 18.56 15.86 -19.22
C LYS A 160 18.40 16.01 -17.72
N LYS A 161 17.16 16.28 -17.27
CA LYS A 161 16.84 16.26 -15.84
C LYS A 161 16.95 14.82 -15.32
N SER A 162 17.93 14.58 -14.46
CA SER A 162 18.05 13.38 -13.61
C SER A 162 17.29 13.60 -12.30
N GLY A 163 16.59 12.59 -11.80
CA GLY A 163 15.93 12.65 -10.49
C GLY A 163 14.70 13.57 -10.39
N ILE A 164 14.22 13.76 -9.15
CA ILE A 164 13.09 14.63 -8.80
C ILE A 164 13.52 16.10 -8.80
#